data_AF-A8G5A3-F1
#
_entry.id   AF-A8G5A3-F1
#
_cell.length_a   1.000
_cell.length_b   1.000
_cell.length_c   1.000
_cell.angle_alpha   90.00
_cell.angle_beta   90.00
_cell.angle_gamma   90.00
#
_symmetry.space_group_name_H-M   'P 1'
#
loop_
_entity.id
_entity.type
_entity.pdbx_description
1 polymer ?
#
loop_
_entity_poly.entity_id
_entity_poly.type
_entity_poly.pdbx_seq_one_letter_code
_entity_poly.pdbx_strand_id
1 'polypeptide(L)'
;MVNYYCPYCNTKYQFQKKESSKGKLICGLCGENLVKKPFIRLNQIIALVAASSLLLPLIYTFIFLIKNQINPPNKNYKANGTSIIIIKGTIS
;
A
#
# COMPACT_ATOMS: atom_id res chain seq x y z
N MET A 1 17.13 -9.46 11.03
CA MET A 1 18.11 -10.51 10.65
C MET A 1 18.23 -10.51 9.13
N VAL A 2 19.41 -10.17 8.58
CA VAL A 2 19.59 -10.11 7.12
C VAL A 2 19.66 -11.55 6.59
N ASN A 3 18.75 -11.90 5.69
CA ASN A 3 18.66 -13.26 5.15
C ASN A 3 19.60 -13.38 3.95
N TYR A 4 20.51 -14.34 3.98
CA TYR A 4 21.44 -14.64 2.89
C TYR A 4 21.14 -16.03 2.32
N TYR A 5 21.43 -16.26 1.04
CA TYR A 5 21.22 -17.55 0.39
C TYR A 5 22.34 -17.86 -0.60
N CYS A 6 22.57 -19.15 -0.86
CA CYS A 6 23.47 -19.61 -1.93
C CYS A 6 22.65 -19.84 -3.21
N PRO A 7 23.05 -19.34 -4.39
CA PRO A 7 22.33 -19.57 -5.64
C PRO A 7 22.54 -20.99 -6.20
N TYR A 8 23.60 -21.69 -5.79
CA TYR A 8 23.98 -22.99 -6.34
C TYR A 8 23.41 -24.19 -5.56
N CYS A 9 23.16 -24.03 -4.27
CA CYS A 9 22.64 -25.12 -3.42
C CYS A 9 21.13 -25.02 -3.25
N ASN A 10 20.47 -26.14 -2.95
CA ASN A 10 19.06 -26.14 -2.57
C ASN A 10 18.85 -25.42 -1.21
N THR A 11 18.00 -24.40 -1.20
CA THR A 11 17.72 -23.54 -0.03
C THR A 11 17.27 -24.28 1.22
N LYS A 12 16.67 -25.47 1.08
CA LYS A 12 16.19 -26.27 2.23
C LYS A 12 17.33 -26.84 3.08
N TYR A 13 18.51 -27.03 2.50
CA TYR A 13 19.66 -27.67 3.15
C TYR A 13 20.81 -26.68 3.38
N GLN A 14 20.62 -25.39 3.08
CA GLN A 14 21.65 -24.37 3.25
C GLN A 14 21.87 -24.04 4.73
N PHE A 15 23.12 -24.09 5.17
CA PHE A 15 23.55 -23.56 6.45
C PHE A 15 24.77 -22.65 6.26
N GLN A 16 24.89 -21.66 7.13
CA GLN A 16 25.95 -20.65 7.05
C GLN A 16 27.17 -21.15 7.81
N LYS A 17 28.35 -21.02 7.19
CA LYS A 17 29.64 -21.32 7.84
C LYS A 17 30.50 -20.07 7.77
N LYS A 18 31.23 -19.78 8.84
CA LYS A 18 32.25 -18.72 8.82
C LYS A 18 33.51 -19.28 8.16
N GLU A 19 34.00 -18.58 7.15
CA GLU A 19 35.29 -18.89 6.54
C GLU A 19 36.39 -18.56 7.56
N SER A 20 37.12 -19.58 8.00
CA SER A 20 38.10 -19.49 9.10
C SER A 20 39.25 -18.52 8.84
N SER A 21 39.49 -18.17 7.57
CA SER A 21 40.63 -17.34 7.14
C SER A 21 40.28 -15.86 6.93
N LYS A 22 39.02 -15.53 6.59
CA LYS A 22 38.65 -14.19 6.08
C LYS A 22 37.43 -13.57 6.76
N GLY A 23 36.82 -14.25 7.73
CA GLY A 23 35.62 -13.75 8.43
C GLY A 23 34.37 -13.63 7.56
N LYS A 24 34.40 -14.10 6.31
CA LYS A 24 33.26 -14.08 5.38
C LYS A 24 32.30 -15.23 5.68
N LEU A 25 31.00 -14.97 5.50
CA LEU A 25 29.96 -15.99 5.60
C LEU A 25 29.84 -16.72 4.26
N ILE A 26 30.16 -18.01 4.27
CA ILE A 26 30.12 -18.90 3.11
C ILE A 26 29.04 -19.97 3.30
N CYS A 27 28.62 -20.59 2.20
CA CYS A 27 27.74 -21.75 2.23
C CYS A 27 28.49 -22.97 2.77
N GLY A 28 27.94 -23.62 3.80
CA GLY A 28 28.57 -24.81 4.38
C GLY A 28 28.54 -26.07 3.51
N LEU A 29 27.75 -26.06 2.42
CA LEU A 29 27.65 -27.19 1.48
C LEU A 29 28.64 -27.09 0.31
N CYS A 30 28.73 -25.92 -0.35
CA CYS A 30 29.56 -25.73 -1.55
C CYS A 30 30.77 -24.82 -1.33
N GLY A 31 30.90 -24.16 -0.18
CA GLY A 31 31.98 -23.22 0.10
C GLY A 31 31.85 -21.85 -0.59
N GLU A 32 30.83 -21.64 -1.42
CA GLU A 32 30.60 -20.38 -2.14
C GLU A 32 30.13 -19.23 -1.23
N ASN A 33 30.36 -18.00 -1.69
CA ASN A 33 29.92 -16.79 -0.99
C ASN A 33 28.38 -16.69 -0.98
N LEU A 34 27.82 -16.30 0.16
CA LEU A 34 26.38 -16.10 0.29
C LEU A 34 25.94 -14.76 -0.30
N VAL A 35 24.81 -14.76 -1.00
CA VAL A 35 24.20 -13.57 -1.61
C VAL A 35 23.10 -13.04 -0.71
N LYS A 36 23.01 -11.71 -0.58
CA LYS A 36 21.97 -11.06 0.22
C LYS A 36 20.60 -11.22 -0.45
N LYS A 37 19.61 -11.71 0.29
CA LYS A 37 18.23 -11.80 -0.21
C LYS A 37 17.61 -10.39 -0.26
N PRO A 38 16.92 -10.02 -1.35
CA PRO A 38 16.20 -8.75 -1.38
C PRO A 38 15.14 -8.72 -0.27
N PHE A 39 15.10 -7.61 0.47
CA PHE A 39 14.26 -7.47 1.66
C PHE A 39 12.77 -7.31 1.31
N ILE A 40 12.49 -6.63 0.18
CA ILE A 40 11.15 -6.42 -0.35
C ILE A 40 11.08 -7.02 -1.76
N ARG A 41 10.00 -7.73 -2.07
CA ARG A 41 9.73 -8.18 -3.45
C ARG A 41 9.10 -7.04 -4.23
N LEU A 42 9.53 -6.82 -5.47
CA LEU A 42 9.01 -5.74 -6.32
C LEU A 42 7.48 -5.84 -6.52
N ASN A 43 6.96 -7.07 -6.60
CA ASN A 43 5.52 -7.34 -6.67
C ASN A 43 4.74 -6.84 -5.44
N GLN A 44 5.35 -6.85 -4.24
CA GLN A 44 4.71 -6.31 -3.03
C GLN A 44 4.61 -4.78 -3.10
N ILE A 45 5.60 -4.11 -3.68
CA ILE A 45 5.54 -2.66 -3.90
C ILE A 45 4.42 -2.33 -4.88
N ILE A 46 4.35 -3.05 -6.01
CA ILE A 46 3.32 -2.83 -7.03
C ILE A 46 1.92 -3.04 -6.43
N ALA A 47 1.73 -4.13 -5.66
CA ALA A 47 0.46 -4.40 -4.99
C ALA A 47 0.09 -3.28 -4.00
N LEU A 48 1.06 -2.75 -3.25
CA LEU A 48 0.84 -1.65 -2.32
C LEU A 48 0.44 -0.36 -3.03
N VAL A 49 1.10 -0.04 -4.15
CA VAL A 49 0.78 1.13 -4.99
C VAL A 49 -0.63 1.00 -5.58
N ALA A 50 -0.99 -0.16 -6.12
CA ALA A 50 -2.32 -0.39 -6.66
C ALA A 50 -3.41 -0.24 -5.57
N ALA A 51 -3.18 -0.81 -4.39
CA ALA A 51 -4.11 -0.68 -3.26
C ALA A 51 -4.24 0.77 -2.77
N SER A 52 -3.13 1.51 -2.69
CA SER A 52 -3.14 2.90 -2.25
C SER A 52 -3.84 3.82 -3.26
N SER A 53 -3.61 3.62 -4.56
CA SER A 53 -4.31 4.38 -5.61
C SER A 53 -5.83 4.25 -5.54
N LEU A 54 -6.34 3.10 -5.08
CA LEU A 54 -7.77 2.92 -4.84
C LEU A 54 -8.22 3.55 -3.51
N LEU A 55 -7.48 3.34 -2.43
CA LEU A 55 -7.89 3.77 -1.08
C LEU A 55 -7.81 5.29 -0.88
N LEU A 56 -6.78 5.96 -1.40
CA LEU A 56 -6.59 7.41 -1.23
C LEU A 56 -7.81 8.25 -1.64
N PRO A 57 -8.38 8.09 -2.86
CA PRO A 57 -9.55 8.84 -3.26
C PRO A 57 -10.78 8.50 -2.40
N LEU A 58 -10.97 7.23 -2.01
CA LEU A 58 -12.06 6.86 -1.10
C LEU A 58 -11.92 7.58 0.24
N ILE A 59 -10.75 7.53 0.88
CA ILE A 59 -10.50 8.21 2.16
C ILE A 59 -10.73 9.72 2.02
N TYR A 60 -10.26 10.33 0.93
CA TYR A 60 -10.47 11.75 0.66
C TYR A 60 -11.96 12.10 0.56
N THR A 61 -12.74 11.33 -0.20
CA THR A 61 -14.19 11.56 -0.33
C THR A 61 -14.92 11.37 1.00
N PHE A 62 -14.53 10.38 1.80
CA PHE A 62 -15.09 10.18 3.14
C PHE A 62 -14.82 11.37 4.05
N ILE A 63 -13.58 11.88 4.09
CA ILE A 63 -13.22 13.06 4.87
C ILE A 63 -14.01 14.29 4.39
N PHE A 64 -14.13 14.47 3.08
CA PHE A 64 -14.89 15.57 2.48
C PHE A 64 -16.38 15.52 2.86
N LEU A 65 -16.99 14.34 2.80
CA LEU A 65 -18.38 14.14 3.22
C LEU A 65 -18.57 14.49 4.70
N ILE A 66 -17.70 14.02 5.58
CA ILE A 66 -17.76 14.33 7.01
C ILE A 66 -17.63 15.85 7.23
N LYS A 67 -16.68 16.51 6.56
CA LYS A 67 -16.50 17.96 6.65
C LYS A 67 -17.75 18.73 6.19
N ASN A 68 -18.39 18.30 5.12
CA ASN A 68 -19.63 18.92 4.62
C ASN A 68 -20.84 18.72 5.54
N GLN A 69 -20.89 17.63 6.32
CA GLN A 69 -21.94 17.43 7.33
C GLN A 69 -21.74 18.35 8.54
N ILE A 70 -20.49 18.56 8.96
CA ILE A 70 -20.14 19.36 10.15
C ILE A 70 -20.23 20.87 9.86
N ASN A 71 -19.72 21.31 8.71
CA ASN A 71 -19.81 22.69 8.26
C ASN A 71 -20.47 22.71 6.88
N PRO A 72 -21.80 22.70 6.82
CA PRO A 72 -22.48 22.76 5.54
C PRO A 72 -22.05 24.03 4.81
N PRO A 73 -21.63 23.93 3.54
CA PRO A 73 -21.29 25.11 2.77
C PRO A 73 -22.46 26.09 2.81
N ASN A 74 -22.17 27.38 2.97
CA ASN A 74 -23.19 28.42 2.89
C ASN A 74 -24.01 28.16 1.63
N LYS A 75 -25.31 27.95 1.84
CA LYS A 75 -26.31 27.56 0.88
C LYS A 75 -26.55 28.70 -0.11
N ASN A 76 -25.56 29.01 -0.93
CA ASN A 76 -25.68 29.85 -2.12
C ASN A 76 -26.18 29.03 -3.32
N TYR A 77 -26.76 27.85 -3.09
CA TYR A 77 -27.64 27.29 -4.09
C TYR A 77 -28.79 28.28 -4.24
N LYS A 78 -28.81 29.02 -5.35
CA LYS A 78 -30.06 29.54 -5.90
C LYS A 78 -30.87 28.32 -6.36
N ALA A 79 -31.35 27.51 -5.41
CA ALA A 79 -32.49 26.65 -5.69
C ALA A 79 -33.61 27.63 -6.02
N ASN A 80 -33.94 27.70 -7.31
CA ASN A 80 -34.94 28.60 -7.84
C ASN A 80 -36.23 28.33 -7.07
N GLY A 81 -36.56 29.13 -6.05
CA GLY A 81 -37.68 28.88 -5.12
C GLY A 81 -39.02 28.73 -5.85
N THR A 82 -39.07 29.17 -7.09
CA THR A 82 -40.12 28.94 -8.07
C THR A 82 -40.46 27.46 -8.25
N SER A 83 -39.52 26.52 -8.24
CA SER A 83 -39.85 25.09 -8.41
C SER A 83 -40.55 24.50 -7.17
N ILE A 84 -40.20 24.94 -5.97
CA ILE A 84 -40.88 24.53 -4.73
C ILE A 84 -42.28 25.15 -4.66
N ILE A 85 -42.44 26.42 -5.07
CA ILE A 85 -43.74 27.11 -5.09
C ILE A 85 -44.67 26.48 -6.13
N ILE A 86 -44.17 26.14 -7.33
CA ILE A 86 -44.95 25.47 -8.38
C ILE A 86 -45.44 24.12 -7.88
N ILE A 87 -44.57 23.27 -7.31
CA ILE A 87 -44.98 21.95 -6.81
C ILE A 87 -46.03 22.08 -5.69
N LYS A 88 -45.90 23.07 -4.81
CA LYS A 88 -46.86 23.28 -3.72
C LYS A 88 -48.22 23.82 -4.22
N GLY A 89 -48.22 24.60 -5.30
CA GLY A 89 -49.43 25.11 -5.96
C GLY A 89 -50.15 24.07 -6.83
N THR A 90 -49.43 23.11 -7.41
CA THR A 90 -50.04 22.04 -8.23
C THR A 90 -50.63 20.91 -7.37
N ILE A 91 -50.28 20.82 -6.09
CA ILE A 91 -50.75 19.77 -5.16
C ILE A 91 -51.87 20.30 -4.22
N SER A 92 -52.23 21.59 -4.27
CA SER A 92 -53.42 22.14 -3.57
C SER A 92 -54.65 22.17 -4.47
#